data_AF-A0A662VFY8-F1
#
_entry.id   AF-A0A662VFY8-F1
#
_cell.length_a   1.000
_cell.length_b   1.000
_cell.length_c   1.000
_cell.angle_alpha   90.00
_cell.angle_beta   90.00
_cell.angle_gamma   90.00
#
_symmetry.space_group_name_H-M   'P 1'
#
loop_
_entity.id
_entity.type
_entity.pdbx_description
1 polymer ?
#
loop_
_entity_poly.entity_id
_entity_poly.type
_entity_poly.pdbx_seq_one_letter_code
_entity_poly.pdbx_strand_id
1 'polypeptide(L)'
;PTYDVELLKAALVTLRVILRLIPEYSISFRELSIDLDALPLPPIRVLVWEPEASGISEHIDWAFILRKLDEMKKPPRLWIPLVKLVDSEVASIILRRGVSWDEIKSIIKSVIKCIGGLSEIEIGKAITYIRRPSRKLGLISLEILMKRINDENTFIVSTFDGERCESRVFKAKEVPYTLSDFIEGILKRVIDSNLKLLVSNEDLVQQLITSRSTLWLYEKALISGLIANPYKLISLCKPEDSLDVKNLKRVFGIRVPSPILIEDYLRKGKVTIAKKLLREYVEGLAKITFYAYLVYDYLRRSGLCKSLG
;
A
#
# COMPACT_ATOMS: atom_id res chain seq x y z
N PRO A 1 -8.39 -6.08 -17.48
CA PRO A 1 -9.20 -7.27 -17.79
C PRO A 1 -10.65 -6.85 -18.09
N THR A 2 -11.17 -7.22 -19.26
CA THR A 2 -12.59 -7.09 -19.59
C THR A 2 -13.29 -8.29 -18.94
N TYR A 3 -13.83 -8.11 -17.73
CA TYR A 3 -14.56 -9.18 -17.05
C TYR A 3 -15.95 -9.33 -17.69
N ASP A 4 -16.37 -10.57 -17.92
CA ASP A 4 -17.76 -10.87 -18.27
C ASP A 4 -18.67 -10.44 -17.10
N VAL A 5 -19.66 -9.59 -17.41
CA VAL A 5 -20.59 -9.02 -16.42
C VAL A 5 -21.36 -10.12 -15.70
N GLU A 6 -21.76 -11.20 -16.37
CA GLU A 6 -22.50 -12.29 -15.74
C GLU A 6 -21.63 -13.07 -14.77
N LEU A 7 -20.39 -13.36 -15.14
CA LEU A 7 -19.43 -14.02 -14.24
C LEU A 7 -19.07 -13.14 -13.04
N LEU A 8 -18.98 -11.83 -13.25
CA LEU A 8 -18.73 -10.89 -12.17
C LEU A 8 -19.91 -10.85 -11.19
N LYS A 9 -21.15 -10.76 -11.67
CA LYS A 9 -22.36 -10.88 -10.83
C LYS A 9 -22.37 -12.20 -10.06
N ALA A 10 -22.04 -13.31 -10.72
CA ALA A 10 -21.95 -14.61 -10.08
C ALA A 10 -20.91 -14.63 -8.94
N ALA A 11 -19.75 -14.01 -9.16
CA ALA A 11 -18.74 -13.86 -8.14
C ALA A 11 -19.20 -12.98 -6.97
N LEU A 12 -19.91 -11.87 -7.20
CA LEU A 12 -20.39 -10.99 -6.12
C LEU A 12 -21.44 -11.68 -5.23
N VAL A 13 -22.41 -12.36 -5.82
CA VAL A 13 -23.40 -13.15 -5.06
C VAL A 13 -22.71 -14.28 -4.30
N THR A 14 -21.77 -14.97 -4.95
CA THR A 14 -21.00 -16.03 -4.28
C THR A 14 -20.15 -15.47 -3.14
N LEU A 15 -19.58 -14.27 -3.27
CA LEU A 15 -18.86 -13.59 -2.19
C LEU A 15 -19.76 -13.35 -0.98
N ARG A 16 -21.02 -12.90 -1.18
CA ARG A 16 -21.99 -12.77 -0.08
C ARG A 16 -22.24 -14.10 0.63
N VAL A 17 -22.33 -15.19 -0.13
CA VAL A 17 -22.42 -16.55 0.43
C VAL A 17 -21.18 -16.92 1.23
N ILE A 18 -19.98 -16.61 0.74
CA ILE A 18 -18.74 -16.87 1.48
C ILE A 18 -18.66 -16.06 2.77
N LEU A 19 -19.03 -14.77 2.75
CA LEU A 19 -19.08 -13.93 3.95
C LEU A 19 -20.02 -14.49 5.02
N ARG A 20 -21.13 -15.10 4.61
CA ARG A 20 -22.05 -15.80 5.51
C ARG A 20 -21.46 -17.10 6.06
N LEU A 21 -20.67 -17.81 5.27
CA LEU A 21 -20.11 -19.12 5.63
C LEU A 21 -18.84 -19.04 6.48
N ILE A 22 -18.12 -17.92 6.45
CA ILE A 22 -16.94 -17.68 7.30
C ILE A 22 -17.43 -17.39 8.73
N PRO A 23 -17.15 -18.27 9.73
CA PRO A 23 -17.71 -18.16 11.07
C PRO A 23 -17.43 -16.82 11.75
N GLU A 24 -16.23 -16.27 11.54
CA GLU A 24 -15.77 -15.01 12.13
C GLU A 24 -16.59 -13.78 11.69
N TYR A 25 -17.29 -13.88 10.55
CA TYR A 25 -18.19 -12.82 10.06
C TYR A 25 -19.65 -13.23 10.19
N SER A 26 -20.02 -14.40 9.65
CA SER A 26 -21.38 -14.91 9.65
C SER A 26 -22.44 -13.89 9.20
N ILE A 27 -22.10 -13.00 8.26
CA ILE A 27 -22.95 -11.86 7.86
C ILE A 27 -24.22 -12.37 7.20
N SER A 28 -25.39 -11.95 7.67
CA SER A 28 -26.68 -12.26 7.08
C SER A 28 -26.77 -11.73 5.65
N PHE A 29 -27.49 -12.42 4.77
CA PHE A 29 -27.68 -11.94 3.39
C PHE A 29 -28.39 -10.59 3.31
N ARG A 30 -29.06 -10.13 4.37
CA ARG A 30 -29.76 -8.83 4.41
C ARG A 30 -28.91 -7.67 4.92
N GLU A 31 -27.78 -7.96 5.55
CA GLU A 31 -26.96 -6.97 6.26
C GLU A 31 -25.95 -6.28 5.34
N LEU A 32 -25.51 -6.98 4.28
CA LEU A 32 -24.54 -6.45 3.33
C LEU A 32 -24.92 -6.82 1.90
N SER A 33 -25.01 -5.79 1.07
CA SER A 33 -25.19 -5.91 -0.37
C SER A 33 -23.86 -5.67 -1.07
N ILE A 34 -23.57 -6.53 -2.05
CA ILE A 34 -22.39 -6.44 -2.90
C ILE A 34 -22.87 -6.71 -4.32
N ASP A 35 -22.94 -5.67 -5.14
CA ASP A 35 -23.50 -5.76 -6.50
C ASP A 35 -22.71 -4.89 -7.48
N LEU A 36 -23.06 -5.00 -8.76
CA LEU A 36 -22.56 -4.11 -9.79
C LEU A 36 -23.41 -2.84 -9.85
N ASP A 37 -22.75 -1.73 -10.20
CA ASP A 37 -23.45 -0.51 -10.57
C ASP A 37 -24.42 -0.78 -11.73
N ALA A 38 -25.62 -0.19 -11.64
CA ALA A 38 -26.75 -0.47 -12.53
C ALA A 38 -26.44 -0.13 -14.00
N LEU A 39 -25.50 0.80 -14.21
CA LEU A 39 -24.92 1.12 -15.50
C LEU A 39 -23.47 0.65 -15.53
N PRO A 40 -23.18 -0.58 -15.98
CA PRO A 40 -21.82 -1.10 -16.08
C PRO A 40 -21.09 -0.43 -17.26
N LEU A 41 -20.91 0.88 -17.20
CA LEU A 41 -20.04 1.63 -18.09
C LEU A 41 -18.59 1.40 -17.67
N PRO A 42 -17.65 1.24 -18.60
CA PRO A 42 -16.24 1.21 -18.26
C PRO A 42 -15.83 2.51 -17.54
N PRO A 43 -15.12 2.44 -16.40
CA PRO A 43 -14.77 1.24 -15.65
C PRO A 43 -15.95 0.69 -14.82
N ILE A 44 -16.19 -0.63 -14.91
CA ILE A 44 -17.23 -1.34 -14.13
C ILE A 44 -16.99 -1.10 -12.63
N ARG A 45 -18.02 -0.67 -11.92
CA ARG A 45 -17.97 -0.38 -10.48
C ARG A 45 -18.66 -1.48 -9.69
N VAL A 46 -18.03 -1.87 -8.58
CA VAL A 46 -18.62 -2.74 -7.55
C VAL A 46 -19.10 -1.84 -6.43
N LEU A 47 -20.36 -2.02 -6.04
CA LEU A 47 -21.01 -1.31 -4.95
C LEU A 47 -21.06 -2.25 -3.75
N VAL A 48 -20.62 -1.73 -2.60
CA VAL A 48 -20.75 -2.41 -1.31
C VAL A 48 -21.48 -1.45 -0.40
N TRP A 49 -22.65 -1.86 0.10
CA TRP A 49 -23.45 -1.02 0.99
C TRP A 49 -24.23 -1.88 1.97
N GLU A 50 -24.63 -1.26 3.07
CA GLU A 50 -25.46 -1.87 4.08
C GLU A 50 -26.89 -1.34 3.90
N PRO A 51 -27.90 -2.20 3.74
CA PRO A 51 -29.30 -1.77 3.69
C PRO A 51 -29.75 -1.07 4.98
N GLU A 52 -29.17 -1.43 6.11
CA GLU A 52 -29.35 -0.79 7.42
C GLU A 52 -27.99 -0.33 7.96
N ALA A 53 -27.92 0.87 8.54
CA ALA A 53 -26.68 1.45 9.05
C ALA A 53 -26.15 0.65 10.26
N SER A 54 -25.33 -0.35 9.97
CA SER A 54 -24.87 -1.36 10.94
C SER A 54 -23.35 -1.30 11.16
N GLY A 55 -22.62 -0.57 10.31
CA GLY A 55 -21.16 -0.40 10.39
C GLY A 55 -20.37 -1.67 10.03
N ILE A 56 -21.04 -2.72 9.56
CA ILE A 56 -20.43 -4.03 9.25
C ILE A 56 -19.28 -3.89 8.24
N SER A 57 -19.49 -3.12 7.18
CA SER A 57 -18.54 -2.90 6.09
C SER A 57 -17.21 -2.31 6.57
N GLU A 58 -17.20 -1.52 7.63
CA GLU A 58 -16.00 -0.94 8.23
C GLU A 58 -15.18 -1.96 9.03
N HIS A 59 -15.84 -3.01 9.53
CA HIS A 59 -15.23 -4.07 10.33
C HIS A 59 -14.78 -5.29 9.52
N ILE A 60 -15.03 -5.33 8.21
CA ILE A 60 -14.58 -6.42 7.34
C ILE A 60 -13.07 -6.31 7.06
N ASP A 61 -12.30 -7.28 7.56
CA ASP A 61 -10.93 -7.53 7.12
C ASP A 61 -10.93 -8.34 5.81
N TRP A 62 -10.89 -7.60 4.69
CA TRP A 62 -10.78 -8.14 3.34
C TRP A 62 -9.51 -9.00 3.12
N ALA A 63 -8.40 -8.70 3.81
CA ALA A 63 -7.18 -9.49 3.69
C ALA A 63 -7.33 -10.85 4.37
N PHE A 64 -8.04 -10.90 5.49
CA PHE A 64 -8.42 -12.15 6.14
C PHE A 64 -9.31 -13.02 5.25
N ILE A 65 -10.31 -12.43 4.59
CA ILE A 65 -11.19 -13.17 3.67
C ILE A 65 -10.39 -13.77 2.50
N LEU A 66 -9.43 -13.03 1.94
CA LEU A 66 -8.55 -13.57 0.89
C LEU A 66 -7.76 -14.79 1.38
N ARG A 67 -7.17 -14.73 2.57
CA ARG A 67 -6.46 -15.89 3.17
C ARG A 67 -7.37 -17.09 3.36
N LYS A 68 -8.58 -16.88 3.90
CA LYS A 68 -9.58 -17.95 4.04
C LYS A 68 -9.98 -18.55 2.70
N LEU A 69 -10.14 -17.72 1.67
CA LEU A 69 -10.39 -18.21 0.32
C LEU A 69 -9.22 -19.06 -0.17
N ASP A 70 -7.96 -18.64 0.02
CA ASP A 70 -6.79 -19.44 -0.36
C ASP A 70 -6.82 -20.86 0.24
N GLU A 71 -7.16 -20.97 1.53
CA GLU A 71 -7.28 -22.22 2.27
C GLU A 71 -8.41 -23.14 1.73
N MET A 72 -9.47 -22.58 1.14
CA MET A 72 -10.59 -23.33 0.55
C MET A 72 -10.19 -23.99 -0.78
N LYS A 73 -9.56 -25.17 -0.70
CA LYS A 73 -9.18 -25.99 -1.88
C LYS A 73 -10.38 -26.61 -2.62
N LYS A 74 -11.53 -26.73 -1.96
CA LYS A 74 -12.77 -27.28 -2.53
C LYS A 74 -13.92 -26.31 -2.28
N PRO A 75 -14.97 -26.30 -3.13
CA PRO A 75 -16.14 -25.49 -2.88
C PRO A 75 -16.81 -25.89 -1.56
N PRO A 76 -17.33 -24.92 -0.78
CA PRO A 76 -18.16 -25.23 0.39
C PRO A 76 -19.37 -26.06 -0.01
N ARG A 77 -19.73 -27.11 0.75
CA ARG A 77 -20.76 -28.10 0.33
C ARG A 77 -22.10 -27.52 -0.10
N LEU A 78 -22.50 -26.36 0.44
CA LEU A 78 -23.82 -25.75 0.20
C LEU A 78 -23.74 -24.45 -0.63
N TRP A 79 -22.61 -24.14 -1.25
CA TRP A 79 -22.45 -22.86 -1.92
C TRP A 79 -23.47 -22.64 -3.05
N ILE A 80 -23.71 -23.61 -3.95
CA ILE A 80 -24.72 -23.47 -5.02
C ILE A 80 -26.15 -23.33 -4.48
N PRO A 81 -26.64 -24.19 -3.56
CA PRO A 81 -27.96 -24.00 -2.95
C PRO A 81 -28.12 -22.63 -2.28
N LEU A 82 -27.09 -22.15 -1.59
CA LEU A 82 -27.11 -20.83 -0.94
C LEU A 82 -27.08 -19.69 -1.96
N VAL A 83 -26.27 -19.81 -3.02
CA VAL A 83 -26.28 -18.85 -4.14
C VAL A 83 -27.68 -18.79 -4.74
N LYS A 84 -28.33 -19.94 -4.98
CA LYS A 84 -29.70 -19.99 -5.50
C LYS A 84 -30.72 -19.31 -4.59
N LEU A 85 -30.51 -19.34 -3.27
CA LEU A 85 -31.36 -18.66 -2.29
C LEU A 85 -31.17 -17.14 -2.29
N VAL A 86 -29.97 -16.66 -2.61
CA VAL A 86 -29.67 -15.22 -2.74
C VAL A 86 -30.12 -14.71 -4.11
N ASP A 87 -29.80 -15.44 -5.18
CA ASP A 87 -30.13 -15.11 -6.56
C ASP A 87 -30.20 -16.40 -7.42
N SER A 88 -31.43 -16.73 -7.84
CA SER A 88 -31.70 -17.94 -8.62
C SER A 88 -31.21 -17.87 -10.07
N GLU A 89 -31.13 -16.67 -10.65
CA GLU A 89 -30.65 -16.48 -12.02
C GLU A 89 -29.14 -16.70 -12.07
N VAL A 90 -28.42 -16.13 -11.11
CA VAL A 90 -26.99 -16.36 -10.94
C VAL A 90 -26.66 -17.83 -10.74
N ALA A 91 -27.39 -18.54 -9.87
CA ALA A 91 -27.19 -19.98 -9.70
C ALA A 91 -27.40 -20.75 -11.03
N SER A 92 -28.39 -20.33 -11.82
CA SER A 92 -28.66 -20.92 -13.14
C SER A 92 -27.54 -20.65 -14.12
N ILE A 93 -26.95 -19.45 -14.13
CA ILE A 93 -25.78 -19.10 -14.97
C ILE A 93 -24.60 -19.99 -14.62
N ILE A 94 -24.27 -20.12 -13.33
CA ILE A 94 -23.16 -20.95 -12.85
C ILE A 94 -23.31 -22.39 -13.33
N LEU A 95 -24.51 -22.97 -13.13
CA LEU A 95 -24.80 -24.35 -13.50
C LEU A 95 -24.80 -24.57 -15.02
N ARG A 96 -25.45 -23.68 -15.79
CA ARG A 96 -25.57 -23.81 -17.25
C ARG A 96 -24.23 -23.64 -17.96
N ARG A 97 -23.41 -22.68 -17.52
CA ARG A 97 -22.10 -22.43 -18.09
C ARG A 97 -21.02 -23.36 -17.55
N GLY A 98 -21.33 -24.20 -16.55
CA GLY A 98 -20.36 -25.11 -15.94
C GLY A 98 -19.22 -24.37 -15.24
N VAL A 99 -19.48 -23.20 -14.67
CA VAL A 99 -18.43 -22.34 -14.09
C VAL A 99 -17.82 -23.06 -12.89
N SER A 100 -16.51 -23.26 -12.94
CA SER A 100 -15.80 -24.00 -11.90
C SER A 100 -15.66 -23.17 -10.62
N TRP A 101 -15.50 -23.85 -9.48
CA TRP A 101 -15.21 -23.18 -8.21
C TRP A 101 -13.94 -22.32 -8.29
N ASP A 102 -12.88 -22.83 -8.93
CA ASP A 102 -11.61 -22.12 -9.04
C ASP A 102 -11.73 -20.85 -9.89
N GLU A 103 -12.55 -20.89 -10.94
CA GLU A 103 -12.85 -19.73 -11.78
C GLU A 103 -13.59 -18.64 -10.97
N ILE A 104 -14.66 -19.00 -10.26
CA ILE A 104 -15.39 -18.05 -9.41
C ILE A 104 -14.50 -17.51 -8.30
N LYS A 105 -13.76 -18.39 -7.62
CA LYS A 105 -12.82 -18.03 -6.55
C LYS A 105 -11.76 -17.03 -7.06
N SER A 106 -11.25 -17.20 -8.28
CA SER A 106 -10.30 -16.26 -8.89
C SER A 106 -10.90 -14.87 -9.12
N ILE A 107 -12.16 -14.81 -9.59
CA ILE A 107 -12.88 -13.55 -9.79
C ILE A 107 -13.18 -12.88 -8.44
N ILE A 108 -13.66 -13.64 -7.45
CA ILE A 108 -13.90 -13.16 -6.08
C ILE A 108 -12.63 -12.53 -5.49
N LYS A 109 -11.48 -13.21 -5.61
CA LYS A 109 -10.21 -12.66 -5.12
C LYS A 109 -9.87 -11.33 -5.79
N SER A 110 -10.11 -11.22 -7.10
CA SER A 110 -9.89 -9.96 -7.84
C SER A 110 -10.80 -8.84 -7.34
N VAL A 111 -12.07 -9.16 -7.07
CA VAL A 111 -13.05 -8.24 -6.49
C VAL A 111 -12.62 -7.79 -5.09
N ILE A 112 -12.27 -8.72 -4.19
CA ILE A 112 -11.87 -8.37 -2.82
C ILE A 112 -10.60 -7.50 -2.82
N LYS A 113 -9.62 -7.80 -3.67
CA LYS A 113 -8.43 -6.95 -3.85
C LYS A 113 -8.80 -5.54 -4.31
N CYS A 114 -9.87 -5.39 -5.08
CA CYS A 114 -10.37 -4.09 -5.52
C CYS A 114 -11.08 -3.35 -4.37
N ILE A 115 -12.06 -3.99 -3.72
CA ILE A 115 -12.85 -3.43 -2.61
C ILE A 115 -11.94 -3.04 -1.45
N GLY A 116 -11.10 -3.98 -0.99
CA GLY A 116 -10.21 -3.76 0.15
C GLY A 116 -8.98 -2.93 -0.19
N GLY A 117 -8.81 -2.53 -1.47
CA GLY A 117 -7.62 -1.86 -1.96
C GLY A 117 -6.36 -2.61 -1.57
N LEU A 118 -6.26 -3.89 -1.90
CA LEU A 118 -5.16 -4.77 -1.49
C LEU A 118 -4.19 -5.05 -2.65
N SER A 119 -2.92 -5.20 -2.30
CA SER A 119 -1.86 -5.69 -3.17
C SER A 119 -1.36 -7.02 -2.66
N GLU A 120 -1.22 -7.97 -3.57
CA GLU A 120 -0.55 -9.24 -3.29
C GLU A 120 0.95 -9.02 -3.30
N ILE A 121 1.63 -9.56 -2.29
CA ILE A 121 3.07 -9.53 -2.17
C ILE A 121 3.56 -10.91 -1.75
N GLU A 122 4.75 -11.28 -2.22
CA GLU A 122 5.42 -12.50 -1.84
C GLU A 122 6.50 -12.16 -0.81
N ILE A 123 6.41 -12.77 0.37
CA ILE A 123 7.42 -12.67 1.43
C ILE A 123 7.96 -14.08 1.67
N GLY A 124 9.19 -14.35 1.23
CA GLY A 124 9.76 -15.69 1.26
C GLY A 124 8.98 -16.62 0.33
N LYS A 125 8.35 -17.66 0.88
CA LYS A 125 7.44 -18.58 0.17
C LYS A 125 5.95 -18.29 0.43
N ALA A 126 5.66 -17.30 1.27
CA ALA A 126 4.29 -16.98 1.66
C ALA A 126 3.74 -15.86 0.79
N ILE A 127 2.54 -16.08 0.25
CA ILE A 127 1.74 -15.03 -0.40
C ILE A 127 0.99 -14.29 0.70
N THR A 128 1.08 -12.97 0.71
CA THR A 128 0.30 -12.14 1.63
C THR A 128 -0.29 -10.90 0.95
N TYR A 129 -1.21 -10.25 1.66
CA TYR A 129 -1.99 -9.12 1.18
C TYR A 129 -1.75 -7.91 2.07
N ILE A 130 -1.19 -6.86 1.50
CA ILE A 130 -1.03 -5.55 2.15
C ILE A 130 -1.98 -4.55 1.53
N ARG A 131 -2.25 -3.45 2.24
CA ARG A 131 -3.00 -2.32 1.67
C ARG A 131 -2.24 -1.72 0.48
N ARG A 132 -2.96 -1.28 -0.54
CA ARG A 132 -2.44 -0.45 -1.62
C ARG A 132 -2.08 0.92 -1.03
N PRO A 133 -1.03 1.56 -1.53
CA PRO A 133 -0.75 2.94 -1.19
C PRO A 133 -1.97 3.84 -1.48
N SER A 134 -2.33 4.69 -0.53
CA SER A 134 -3.36 5.71 -0.67
C SER A 134 -3.17 6.80 0.38
N ARG A 135 -3.62 8.02 0.05
CA ARG A 135 -3.63 9.17 0.98
C ARG A 135 -4.46 8.92 2.23
N LYS A 136 -5.50 8.08 2.13
CA LYS A 136 -6.37 7.71 3.25
C LYS A 136 -5.64 7.00 4.38
N LEU A 137 -4.44 6.48 4.13
CA LEU A 137 -3.62 5.83 5.15
C LEU A 137 -2.97 6.83 6.12
N GLY A 138 -2.99 8.14 5.80
CA GLY A 138 -2.41 9.17 6.65
C GLY A 138 -0.88 9.06 6.74
N LEU A 139 -0.21 8.58 5.69
CA LEU A 139 1.23 8.37 5.64
C LEU A 139 1.87 9.29 4.60
N ILE A 140 3.04 9.83 4.90
CA ILE A 140 3.90 10.54 3.95
C ILE A 140 5.31 10.00 4.11
N SER A 141 5.90 9.45 3.06
CA SER A 141 7.33 9.12 3.06
C SER A 141 8.15 10.29 2.54
N LEU A 142 9.27 10.58 3.19
CA LEU A 142 10.24 11.60 2.83
C LEU A 142 11.61 10.95 2.65
N GLU A 143 12.20 11.15 1.48
CA GLU A 143 13.57 10.72 1.18
C GLU A 143 14.39 11.91 0.71
N ILE A 144 15.62 12.00 1.24
CA ILE A 144 16.56 13.05 0.89
C ILE A 144 17.88 12.40 0.49
N LEU A 145 18.41 12.81 -0.65
CA LEU A 145 19.74 12.44 -1.11
C LEU A 145 20.58 13.70 -1.28
N MET A 146 21.76 13.72 -0.67
CA MET A 146 22.78 14.72 -0.91
C MET A 146 23.86 14.13 -1.82
N LYS A 147 24.18 14.81 -2.92
CA LYS A 147 25.25 14.43 -3.84
C LYS A 147 26.05 15.65 -4.28
N ARG A 148 27.37 15.59 -4.16
CA ARG A 148 28.26 16.64 -4.68
C ARG A 148 28.41 16.48 -6.20
N ILE A 149 28.09 17.54 -6.95
CA ILE A 149 28.16 17.60 -8.42
C ILE A 149 28.80 18.94 -8.79
N ASN A 150 29.93 18.92 -9.51
CA ASN A 150 30.65 20.13 -9.96
C ASN A 150 30.89 21.13 -8.81
N ASP A 151 31.43 20.65 -7.68
CA ASP A 151 31.72 21.44 -6.47
C ASP A 151 30.55 22.07 -5.71
N GLU A 152 29.32 21.75 -6.07
CA GLU A 152 28.12 22.12 -5.31
C GLU A 152 27.45 20.87 -4.70
N ASN A 153 26.84 21.05 -3.53
CA ASN A 153 25.95 20.03 -2.97
C ASN A 153 24.59 20.15 -3.68
N THR A 154 24.20 19.05 -4.32
CA THR A 154 22.87 18.88 -4.89
C THR A 154 22.05 18.04 -3.92
N PHE A 155 21.00 18.64 -3.35
CA PHE A 155 20.03 17.97 -2.50
C PHE A 155 18.80 17.64 -3.32
N ILE A 156 18.39 16.39 -3.31
CA ILE A 156 17.19 15.92 -3.98
C ILE A 156 16.27 15.40 -2.90
N VAL A 157 15.10 16.01 -2.80
CA VAL A 157 14.09 15.65 -1.81
C VAL A 157 12.87 15.13 -2.54
N SER A 158 12.37 13.97 -2.14
CA SER A 158 11.12 13.43 -2.65
C SER A 158 10.17 13.09 -1.52
N THR A 159 8.90 13.44 -1.70
CA THR A 159 7.80 13.03 -0.84
C THR A 159 6.83 12.16 -1.60
N PHE A 160 6.27 11.13 -0.95
CA PHE A 160 5.22 10.29 -1.51
C PHE A 160 4.12 10.06 -0.47
N ASP A 161 2.88 10.36 -0.84
CA ASP A 161 1.70 10.32 0.05
C ASP A 161 0.78 9.10 -0.20
N GLY A 162 1.29 8.12 -0.94
CA GLY A 162 0.54 6.94 -1.38
C GLY A 162 -0.04 7.06 -2.79
N GLU A 163 -0.21 8.27 -3.33
CA GLU A 163 -0.78 8.47 -4.68
C GLU A 163 0.12 9.34 -5.57
N ARG A 164 0.65 10.44 -5.01
CA ARG A 164 1.51 11.38 -5.74
C ARG A 164 2.91 11.39 -5.16
N CYS A 165 3.89 11.38 -6.06
CA CYS A 165 5.29 11.59 -5.73
C CYS A 165 5.67 13.00 -6.20
N GLU A 166 6.17 13.82 -5.28
CA GLU A 166 6.66 15.16 -5.58
C GLU A 166 8.13 15.23 -5.22
N SER A 167 8.93 15.83 -6.09
CA SER A 167 10.36 15.93 -5.89
C SER A 167 10.89 17.31 -6.25
N ARG A 168 11.83 17.79 -5.43
CA ARG A 168 12.47 19.09 -5.56
C ARG A 168 13.99 18.91 -5.50
N VAL A 169 14.68 19.76 -6.25
CA VAL A 169 16.14 19.77 -6.31
C VAL A 169 16.63 21.12 -5.84
N PHE A 170 17.51 21.11 -4.85
CA PHE A 170 18.17 22.30 -4.31
C PHE A 170 19.67 22.19 -4.58
N LYS A 171 20.29 23.30 -4.96
CA LYS A 171 21.73 23.39 -5.19
C LYS A 171 22.29 24.49 -4.32
N ALA A 172 23.30 24.18 -3.54
CA ALA A 172 24.02 25.14 -2.74
C ALA A 172 25.36 24.57 -2.28
N LYS A 173 26.30 25.44 -1.90
CA LYS A 173 27.55 25.00 -1.25
C LYS A 173 27.28 24.49 0.18
N GLU A 174 26.38 25.17 0.88
CA GLU A 174 25.89 24.82 2.21
C GLU A 174 24.42 24.39 2.14
N VAL A 175 23.83 23.99 3.27
CA VAL A 175 22.41 23.62 3.32
C VAL A 175 21.55 24.87 3.03
N PRO A 176 20.75 24.90 1.96
CA PRO A 176 20.00 26.10 1.61
C PRO A 176 18.80 26.29 2.54
N TYR A 177 18.53 27.53 2.99
CA TYR A 177 17.36 27.84 3.82
C TYR A 177 16.04 27.36 3.20
N THR A 178 15.92 27.43 1.87
CA THR A 178 14.74 26.95 1.12
C THR A 178 14.50 25.44 1.25
N LEU A 179 15.54 24.64 1.53
CA LEU A 179 15.40 23.23 1.86
C LEU A 179 14.84 23.07 3.29
N SER A 180 15.33 23.86 4.24
CA SER A 180 14.81 23.85 5.62
C SER A 180 13.34 24.26 5.67
N ASP A 181 12.94 25.31 4.93
CA ASP A 181 11.55 25.75 4.81
C ASP A 181 10.66 24.67 4.18
N PHE A 182 11.19 23.93 3.21
CA PHE A 182 10.47 22.81 2.59
C PHE A 182 10.22 21.68 3.59
N ILE A 183 11.22 21.33 4.39
CA ILE A 183 11.09 20.34 5.48
C ILE A 183 10.09 20.85 6.52
N GLU A 184 10.15 22.13 6.90
CA GLU A 184 9.22 22.75 7.83
C GLU A 184 7.77 22.65 7.34
N GLY A 185 7.52 22.91 6.05
CA GLY A 185 6.19 22.78 5.45
C GLY A 185 5.64 21.35 5.48
N ILE A 186 6.51 20.34 5.37
CA ILE A 186 6.12 18.93 5.54
C ILE A 186 5.79 18.66 7.00
N LEU A 187 6.63 19.09 7.94
CA LEU A 187 6.42 18.86 9.38
C LEU A 187 5.14 19.52 9.89
N LYS A 188 4.84 20.75 9.45
CA LYS A 188 3.56 21.41 9.74
C LYS A 188 2.38 20.57 9.27
N ARG A 189 2.41 20.10 8.02
CA ARG A 189 1.35 19.21 7.48
C ARG A 189 1.20 17.91 8.27
N VAL A 190 2.31 17.32 8.69
CA VAL A 190 2.35 16.09 9.50
C VAL A 190 1.67 16.32 10.85
N ILE A 191 1.98 17.44 11.52
CA ILE A 191 1.41 17.78 12.83
C ILE A 191 -0.07 18.18 12.69
N ASP A 192 -0.38 19.13 11.80
CA ASP A 192 -1.71 19.72 11.67
C ASP A 192 -2.76 18.69 11.21
N SER A 193 -2.36 17.73 10.37
CA SER A 193 -3.24 16.67 9.86
C SER A 193 -3.05 15.32 10.54
N ASN A 194 -2.26 15.26 11.63
CA ASN A 194 -1.95 14.03 12.37
C ASN A 194 -1.49 12.86 11.47
N LEU A 195 -0.62 13.17 10.50
CA LEU A 195 -0.07 12.19 9.56
C LEU A 195 1.19 11.56 10.15
N LYS A 196 1.58 10.41 9.60
CA LYS A 196 2.85 9.77 9.93
C LYS A 196 3.89 10.04 8.85
N LEU A 197 5.00 10.66 9.24
CA LEU A 197 6.17 10.89 8.40
C LEU A 197 7.09 9.67 8.43
N LEU A 198 7.33 9.07 7.28
CA LEU A 198 8.21 7.92 7.11
C LEU A 198 9.55 8.38 6.54
N VAL A 199 10.63 8.14 7.26
CA VAL A 199 11.97 8.57 6.86
C VAL A 199 12.95 7.41 6.97
N SER A 200 13.77 7.20 5.93
CA SER A 200 14.83 6.18 5.98
C SER A 200 16.00 6.59 6.87
N ASN A 201 16.33 7.89 6.89
CA ASN A 201 17.52 8.44 7.53
C ASN A 201 17.16 9.67 8.37
N GLU A 202 16.78 9.44 9.62
CA GLU A 202 16.42 10.48 10.60
C GLU A 202 17.57 11.44 10.87
N ASP A 203 18.80 10.93 10.95
CA ASP A 203 20.01 11.73 11.26
C ASP A 203 20.26 12.76 10.15
N LEU A 204 20.12 12.35 8.89
CA LEU A 204 20.27 13.26 7.75
C LEU A 204 19.18 14.33 7.75
N VAL A 205 17.91 13.97 8.05
CA VAL A 205 16.84 14.98 8.13
C VAL A 205 17.16 16.01 9.21
N GLN A 206 17.58 15.57 10.39
CA GLN A 206 17.94 16.44 11.50
C GLN A 206 19.12 17.36 11.15
N GLN A 207 20.17 16.84 10.50
CA GLN A 207 21.33 17.62 10.05
C GLN A 207 20.99 18.70 9.01
N LEU A 208 19.93 18.49 8.22
CA LEU A 208 19.49 19.44 7.19
C LEU A 208 18.55 20.52 7.74
N ILE A 209 18.15 20.44 9.00
CA ILE A 209 17.36 21.46 9.68
C ILE A 209 18.30 22.52 10.26
N THR A 210 18.25 23.73 9.69
CA THR A 210 19.11 24.85 10.12
C THR A 210 18.41 25.79 11.09
N SER A 211 17.07 25.85 11.04
CA SER A 211 16.27 26.70 11.94
C SER A 211 15.91 25.99 13.25
N ARG A 212 16.02 26.74 14.37
CA ARG A 212 15.58 26.27 15.69
C ARG A 212 14.07 26.00 15.76
N SER A 213 13.25 26.77 15.03
CA SER A 213 11.80 26.55 15.00
C SER A 213 11.45 25.22 14.32
N THR A 214 12.11 24.92 13.21
CA THR A 214 11.93 23.67 12.46
C THR A 214 12.45 22.47 13.25
N LEU A 215 13.55 22.64 13.98
CA LEU A 215 14.08 21.61 14.86
C LEU A 215 13.09 21.27 15.98
N TRP A 216 12.49 22.29 16.60
CA TRP A 216 11.45 22.09 17.61
C TRP A 216 10.22 21.35 17.04
N LEU A 217 9.78 21.67 15.82
CA LEU A 217 8.70 20.93 15.16
C LEU A 217 9.07 19.46 14.92
N TYR A 218 10.31 19.21 14.49
CA TYR A 218 10.82 17.86 14.27
C TYR A 218 10.86 17.05 15.58
N GLU A 219 11.39 17.61 16.66
CA GLU A 219 11.43 16.99 17.98
C GLU A 219 10.02 16.72 18.53
N LYS A 220 9.09 17.69 18.37
CA LYS A 220 7.69 17.50 18.75
C LYS A 220 7.05 16.34 17.99
N ALA A 221 7.30 16.24 16.69
CA ALA A 221 6.77 15.15 15.86
C ALA A 221 7.39 13.79 16.23
N LEU A 222 8.68 13.74 16.58
CA LEU A 222 9.35 12.55 17.11
C LEU A 222 8.72 12.08 18.42
N ILE A 223 8.60 12.97 19.41
CA ILE A 223 8.02 12.66 20.73
C ILE A 223 6.57 12.19 20.60
N SER A 224 5.82 12.79 19.66
CA SER A 224 4.43 12.41 19.38
C SER A 224 4.29 11.09 18.60
N GLY A 225 5.39 10.42 18.23
CA GLY A 225 5.37 9.17 17.47
C GLY A 225 4.91 9.33 16.01
N LEU A 226 4.89 10.57 15.49
CA LEU A 226 4.48 10.90 14.13
C LEU A 226 5.60 10.64 13.12
N ILE A 227 6.86 10.51 13.56
CA ILE A 227 7.97 10.14 12.70
C ILE A 227 8.33 8.67 12.93
N ALA A 228 8.50 7.93 11.86
CA ALA A 228 8.89 6.52 11.92
C ALA A 228 9.92 6.18 10.85
N ASN A 229 10.81 5.26 11.20
CA ASN A 229 11.74 4.64 10.27
C ASN A 229 11.30 3.21 9.95
N PRO A 230 10.69 2.98 8.77
CA PRO A 230 10.14 1.67 8.43
C PRO A 230 11.18 0.55 8.46
N TYR A 231 12.43 0.85 8.10
CA TYR A 231 13.49 -0.14 8.04
C TYR A 231 13.93 -0.60 9.43
N LYS A 232 14.06 0.34 10.38
CA LYS A 232 14.28 0.02 11.80
C LYS A 232 13.10 -0.75 12.40
N LEU A 233 11.88 -0.41 12.00
CA LEU A 233 10.68 -1.08 12.50
C LEU A 233 10.55 -2.53 12.00
N ILE A 234 10.87 -2.79 10.73
CA ILE A 234 10.87 -4.16 10.17
C ILE A 234 11.94 -5.02 10.86
N SER A 235 13.12 -4.49 11.15
CA SER A 235 14.21 -5.28 11.77
C SER A 235 13.89 -5.77 13.18
N LEU A 236 12.91 -5.16 13.85
CA LEU A 236 12.40 -5.61 15.15
C LEU A 236 11.41 -6.77 15.05
N CYS A 237 10.93 -7.08 13.85
CA CYS A 237 10.05 -8.21 13.60
C CYS A 237 10.85 -9.48 13.34
N LYS A 238 10.29 -10.65 13.65
CA LYS A 238 10.90 -11.94 13.30
C LYS A 238 10.49 -12.27 11.85
N PRO A 239 11.37 -12.15 10.85
CA PRO A 239 11.05 -12.64 9.52
C PRO A 239 11.34 -14.15 9.55
N GLU A 240 10.30 -14.98 9.57
CA GLU A 240 10.46 -16.44 9.51
C GLU A 240 11.15 -16.91 8.22
N ASP A 241 11.17 -16.08 7.18
CA ASP A 241 12.06 -16.20 6.03
C ASP A 241 12.42 -14.80 5.54
N SER A 242 13.69 -14.62 5.17
CA SER A 242 14.36 -13.36 4.82
C SER A 242 13.48 -12.35 4.07
N LEU A 243 12.87 -11.44 4.82
CA LEU A 243 12.35 -10.18 4.27
C LEU A 243 13.55 -9.29 4.03
N ASP A 244 14.35 -9.65 3.02
CA ASP A 244 15.49 -8.83 2.62
C ASP A 244 14.90 -7.54 2.07
N VAL A 245 14.98 -6.49 2.88
CA VAL A 245 14.60 -5.12 2.56
C VAL A 245 15.19 -4.71 1.19
N LYS A 246 16.33 -5.28 0.78
CA LYS A 246 16.96 -5.06 -0.53
C LYS A 246 16.12 -5.57 -1.72
N ASN A 247 15.26 -6.57 -1.53
CA ASN A 247 14.38 -7.14 -2.55
C ASN A 247 13.01 -6.48 -2.66
N LEU A 248 12.66 -5.53 -1.77
CA LEU A 248 11.38 -4.79 -1.84
C LEU A 248 11.16 -4.11 -3.20
N LYS A 249 12.23 -3.66 -3.85
CA LYS A 249 12.20 -3.12 -5.23
C LYS A 249 11.53 -4.08 -6.22
N ARG A 250 11.90 -5.37 -6.15
CA ARG A 250 11.37 -6.41 -7.04
C ARG A 250 9.94 -6.78 -6.65
N VAL A 251 9.69 -6.94 -5.35
CA VAL A 251 8.37 -7.30 -4.82
C VAL A 251 7.30 -6.27 -5.24
N PHE A 252 7.63 -4.98 -5.20
CA PHE A 252 6.67 -3.92 -5.55
C PHE A 252 6.74 -3.47 -7.02
N GLY A 253 7.62 -4.07 -7.83
CA GLY A 253 7.83 -3.65 -9.22
C GLY A 253 8.30 -2.20 -9.38
N ILE A 254 8.93 -1.63 -8.35
CA ILE A 254 9.39 -0.24 -8.36
C ILE A 254 10.73 -0.18 -9.08
N ARG A 255 10.72 0.46 -10.25
CA ARG A 255 11.95 0.73 -11.00
C ARG A 255 12.76 1.81 -10.28
N VAL A 256 13.95 1.44 -9.83
CA VAL A 256 14.92 2.36 -9.25
C VAL A 256 16.20 2.28 -10.09
N PRO A 257 16.68 3.40 -10.66
CA PRO A 257 17.93 3.43 -11.41
C PRO A 257 19.11 2.86 -10.61
N SER A 258 20.08 2.25 -11.29
CA SER A 258 21.29 1.73 -10.63
C SER A 258 22.19 2.88 -10.17
N PRO A 259 22.66 2.91 -8.90
CA PRO A 259 23.63 3.88 -8.44
C PRO A 259 24.91 3.90 -9.29
N ILE A 260 25.37 2.73 -9.74
CA ILE A 260 26.58 2.59 -10.56
C ILE A 260 26.42 3.30 -11.90
N LEU A 261 25.24 3.18 -12.51
CA LEU A 261 24.94 3.84 -13.78
C LEU A 261 24.92 5.37 -13.62
N ILE A 262 24.37 5.86 -12.51
CA ILE A 262 24.35 7.28 -12.19
C ILE A 262 25.78 7.82 -12.06
N GLU A 263 26.64 7.12 -11.32
CA GLU A 263 28.05 7.49 -11.16
C GLU A 263 28.80 7.51 -12.51
N ASP A 264 28.55 6.53 -13.38
CA ASP A 264 29.16 6.49 -14.72
C ASP A 264 28.75 7.70 -15.58
N TYR A 265 27.47 8.10 -15.55
CA TYR A 265 27.02 9.31 -16.24
C TYR A 265 27.61 10.59 -15.66
N LEU A 266 27.81 10.66 -14.34
CA LEU A 266 28.49 11.80 -13.70
C LEU A 266 29.96 11.87 -14.16
N ARG A 267 30.68 10.74 -14.15
CA ARG A 267 32.07 10.66 -14.62
C ARG A 267 32.23 11.04 -16.09
N LYS A 268 31.26 10.67 -16.94
CA LYS A 268 31.21 11.03 -18.37
C LYS A 268 30.75 12.47 -18.64
N GLY A 269 30.57 13.30 -17.61
CA GLY A 269 30.12 14.69 -17.75
C GLY A 269 28.65 14.84 -18.20
N LYS A 270 27.86 13.76 -18.25
CA LYS A 270 26.45 13.76 -18.67
C LYS A 270 25.54 14.15 -17.49
N VAL A 271 25.79 15.31 -16.90
CA VAL A 271 25.19 15.78 -15.65
C VAL A 271 23.66 15.88 -15.73
N THR A 272 23.10 16.30 -16.86
CA THR A 272 21.64 16.42 -17.04
C THR A 272 20.94 15.06 -16.93
N ILE A 273 21.52 14.02 -17.54
CA ILE A 273 20.99 12.65 -17.48
C ILE A 273 21.14 12.10 -16.06
N ALA A 274 22.31 12.29 -15.45
CA ALA A 274 22.55 11.86 -14.07
C ALA A 274 21.57 12.52 -13.08
N LYS A 275 21.27 13.81 -13.22
CA LYS A 275 20.30 14.52 -12.37
C LYS A 275 18.88 13.95 -12.51
N LYS A 276 18.46 13.64 -13.74
CA LYS A 276 17.17 12.98 -13.99
C LYS A 276 17.11 11.60 -13.31
N LEU A 277 18.16 10.79 -13.48
CA LEU A 277 18.23 9.46 -12.86
C LEU A 277 18.31 9.52 -11.34
N LEU A 278 19.01 10.51 -10.78
CA LEU A 278 19.05 10.75 -9.33
C LEU A 278 17.65 11.13 -8.79
N ARG A 279 16.90 11.96 -9.52
CA ARG A 279 15.51 12.29 -9.16
C ARG A 279 14.64 11.04 -9.15
N GLU A 280 14.66 10.26 -10.23
CA GLU A 280 13.93 8.99 -10.32
C GLU A 280 14.35 7.99 -9.21
N TYR A 281 15.64 8.01 -8.84
CA TYR A 281 16.17 7.20 -7.76
C TYR A 281 15.54 7.57 -6.41
N VAL A 282 15.54 8.85 -6.03
CA VAL A 282 14.98 9.31 -4.75
C VAL A 282 13.46 9.17 -4.71
N GLU A 283 12.76 9.42 -5.82
CA GLU A 283 11.33 9.12 -5.94
C GLU A 283 11.02 7.62 -5.76
N GLY A 284 11.87 6.75 -6.32
CA GLY A 284 11.79 5.31 -6.12
C GLY A 284 12.01 4.91 -4.67
N LEU A 285 12.99 5.51 -3.99
CA LEU A 285 13.22 5.29 -2.56
C LEU A 285 12.02 5.72 -1.72
N ALA A 286 11.41 6.87 -1.99
CA ALA A 286 10.26 7.35 -1.22
C ALA A 286 9.11 6.34 -1.29
N LYS A 287 8.81 5.84 -2.49
CA LYS A 287 7.82 4.77 -2.68
C LYS A 287 8.20 3.52 -1.89
N ILE A 288 9.45 3.06 -1.95
CA ILE A 288 9.89 1.87 -1.22
C ILE A 288 9.75 2.06 0.29
N THR A 289 10.12 3.22 0.82
CA THR A 289 9.97 3.55 2.25
C THR A 289 8.51 3.52 2.67
N PHE A 290 7.59 4.04 1.85
CA PHE A 290 6.16 3.92 2.09
C PHE A 290 5.70 2.46 2.14
N TYR A 291 6.07 1.66 1.13
CA TYR A 291 5.71 0.24 1.07
C TYR A 291 6.33 -0.59 2.19
N ALA A 292 7.55 -0.27 2.61
CA ALA A 292 8.20 -0.90 3.76
C ALA A 292 7.36 -0.70 5.02
N TYR A 293 6.79 0.48 5.23
CA TYR A 293 5.91 0.71 6.37
C TYR A 293 4.62 -0.11 6.28
N LEU A 294 4.05 -0.29 5.08
CA LEU A 294 2.87 -1.15 4.90
C LEU A 294 3.16 -2.61 5.24
N VAL A 295 4.35 -3.10 4.88
CA VAL A 295 4.83 -4.43 5.27
C VAL A 295 4.97 -4.51 6.78
N TYR A 296 5.60 -3.52 7.41
CA TYR A 296 5.70 -3.46 8.86
C TYR A 296 4.33 -3.50 9.54
N ASP A 297 3.36 -2.70 9.09
CA ASP A 297 2.01 -2.70 9.69
C ASP A 297 1.33 -4.06 9.54
N TYR A 298 1.51 -4.74 8.41
CA TYR A 298 1.06 -6.12 8.23
C TYR A 298 1.71 -7.09 9.23
N LEU A 299 3.04 -7.07 9.35
CA LEU A 299 3.78 -7.96 10.26
C LEU A 299 3.36 -7.73 11.71
N ARG A 300 3.18 -6.46 12.09
CA ARG A 300 2.73 -6.05 13.42
C ARG A 300 1.35 -6.59 13.73
N ARG A 301 0.38 -6.43 12.82
CA ARG A 301 -0.99 -6.95 12.97
C ARG A 301 -1.04 -8.47 13.01
N SER A 302 -0.10 -9.13 12.34
CA SER A 302 0.02 -10.59 12.32
C SER A 302 0.71 -11.15 13.58
N GLY A 303 1.12 -10.30 14.53
CA GLY A 303 1.80 -10.72 15.75
C GLY A 303 3.25 -11.19 15.54
N LEU A 304 3.83 -10.91 14.37
CA LEU A 304 5.20 -11.33 14.01
C LEU A 304 6.27 -10.35 14.48
N CYS A 305 5.87 -9.20 15.03
CA CYS A 305 6.77 -8.22 15.61
C CYS A 305 6.89 -8.39 17.12
N LYS A 306 8.10 -8.23 17.67
CA LYS A 306 8.26 -8.09 19.12
C LYS A 306 7.48 -6.84 19.56
N SER A 307 6.72 -6.94 20.65
CA SER A 307 6.10 -5.75 21.25
C SER A 307 7.20 -4.77 21.62
N LEU A 308 7.15 -3.57 21.04
CA LEU A 308 7.84 -2.42 21.59
C LEU A 308 7.15 -2.13 22.92
N GLY A 309 7.79 -2.54 24.01
CA GLY A 309 7.36 -2.20 25.38
C GLY A 309 7.47 -0.71 25.62
#